data_AF-A0A920MD10-F1
#
_entry.id   AF-A0A920MD10-F1
#
_cell.length_a   1.000
_cell.length_b   1.000
_cell.length_c   1.000
_cell.angle_alpha   90.00
_cell.angle_beta   90.00
_cell.angle_gamma   90.00
#
_symmetry.space_group_name_H-M   'P 1'
#
loop_
_entity.id
_entity.type
_entity.pdbx_description
1 polymer ?
#
loop_
_entity_poly.entity_id
_entity_poly.type
_entity_poly.pdbx_seq_one_letter_code
_entity_poly.pdbx_strand_id
1 'polypeptide(L)'
;MTIFRKELCLIRGGGDIATGVVSRLHHAGFPIVVTELPFPLAVRRSVSVANAVYEKSTHIENMSVQLVDSVSKAITKSREGIVAVLVNEGIPKIDAPIVIDGRLAKKNIDTTISDANIVVGLGPRGLPQAVIATLSSKRKEGIS
;
A
#
# COMPACT_ATOMS: atom_id res chain seq x y z
N MET A 1 -9.21 20.08 7.60
CA MET A 1 -8.58 19.32 8.70
C MET A 1 -8.43 17.89 8.23
N THR A 2 -7.24 17.47 7.77
CA THR A 2 -7.04 16.16 7.13
C THR A 2 -6.70 15.13 8.20
N ILE A 3 -7.66 14.28 8.54
CA ILE A 3 -7.71 13.47 9.76
C ILE A 3 -6.69 12.30 9.75
N PHE A 4 -6.18 11.91 8.57
CA PHE A 4 -5.47 10.63 8.40
C PHE A 4 -3.96 10.70 8.09
N ARG A 5 -3.32 11.87 8.22
CA ARG A 5 -1.90 12.07 7.86
C ARG A 5 -0.87 11.18 8.58
N LYS A 6 -1.27 10.40 9.60
CA LYS A 6 -0.36 9.57 10.40
C LYS A 6 -0.44 8.08 10.09
N GLU A 7 -1.54 7.59 9.55
CA GLU A 7 -1.78 6.16 9.40
C GLU A 7 -1.04 5.63 8.16
N LEU A 8 -0.08 4.74 8.37
CA LEU A 8 0.70 4.15 7.30
C LEU A 8 -0.13 3.12 6.52
N CYS A 9 -0.23 3.33 5.21
CA CYS A 9 -0.86 2.40 4.30
C CYS A 9 0.20 1.55 3.59
N LEU A 10 0.15 0.24 3.81
CA LEU A 10 0.89 -0.74 3.03
C LEU A 10 0.02 -1.26 1.89
N ILE A 11 0.49 -1.15 0.65
CA ILE A 11 -0.23 -1.60 -0.53
C ILE A 11 0.58 -2.71 -1.20
N ARG A 12 -0.02 -3.89 -1.38
CA ARG A 12 0.60 -5.02 -2.07
C ARG A 12 0.25 -4.95 -3.55
N GLY A 13 1.26 -4.93 -4.41
CA GLY A 13 1.09 -4.77 -5.84
C GLY A 13 1.01 -3.29 -6.25
N GLY A 14 1.83 -2.89 -7.22
CA GLY A 14 1.92 -1.54 -7.79
C GLY A 14 1.35 -1.43 -9.22
N GLY A 15 0.53 -2.38 -9.65
CA GLY A 15 -0.13 -2.35 -10.96
C GLY A 15 -1.18 -1.25 -11.10
N ASP A 16 -1.87 -1.21 -12.25
CA ASP A 16 -2.77 -0.09 -12.62
C ASP A 16 -3.89 0.18 -11.60
N ILE A 17 -4.58 -0.88 -11.15
CA ILE A 17 -5.69 -0.72 -10.19
C ILE A 17 -5.17 -0.23 -8.83
N ALA A 18 -4.04 -0.77 -8.37
CA ALA A 18 -3.40 -0.30 -7.15
C ALA A 18 -2.94 1.15 -7.27
N THR A 19 -2.43 1.56 -8.43
CA THR A 19 -2.00 2.95 -8.69
C THR A 19 -3.13 3.95 -8.52
N GLY A 20 -4.36 3.61 -8.93
CA GLY A 20 -5.53 4.44 -8.65
C GLY A 20 -5.84 4.59 -7.15
N VAL A 21 -5.71 3.49 -6.38
CA VAL A 21 -5.88 3.53 -4.92
C VAL A 21 -4.79 4.36 -4.25
N VAL A 22 -3.53 4.15 -4.66
CA VAL A 22 -2.36 4.91 -4.21
C VAL A 22 -2.61 6.40 -4.43
N SER A 23 -3.02 6.82 -5.63
CA SER A 23 -3.30 8.22 -5.95
C SER A 23 -4.36 8.82 -5.03
N ARG A 24 -5.47 8.11 -4.79
CA ARG A 24 -6.55 8.60 -3.90
C ARG A 24 -6.10 8.75 -2.44
N LEU A 25 -5.34 7.78 -1.93
CA LEU A 25 -4.80 7.84 -0.57
C LEU A 25 -3.72 8.92 -0.43
N HIS A 26 -2.90 9.11 -1.47
CA HIS A 26 -1.85 10.13 -1.49
C HIS A 26 -2.44 11.53 -1.45
N HIS A 27 -3.45 11.79 -2.28
CA HIS A 27 -4.21 13.05 -2.25
C HIS A 27 -4.95 13.28 -0.92
N ALA A 28 -5.38 12.21 -0.26
CA ALA A 28 -5.92 12.27 1.10
C ALA A 28 -4.85 12.48 2.19
N GLY A 29 -3.56 12.46 1.82
CA GLY A 29 -2.42 12.75 2.70
C GLY A 29 -1.92 11.58 3.53
N PHE A 30 -2.25 10.34 3.17
CA PHE A 30 -1.71 9.16 3.86
C PHE A 30 -0.23 8.93 3.50
N PRO A 31 0.62 8.55 4.47
CA PRO A 31 1.91 7.96 4.15
C PRO A 31 1.70 6.57 3.52
N ILE A 32 2.32 6.34 2.34
CA ILE A 32 2.13 5.13 1.56
C ILE A 32 3.45 4.41 1.30
N VAL A 33 3.42 3.09 1.54
CA VAL A 33 4.45 2.14 1.11
C VAL A 33 3.79 1.11 0.21
N VAL A 34 4.41 0.83 -0.94
CA VAL A 34 3.97 -0.19 -1.89
C VAL A 34 5.00 -1.30 -1.97
N THR A 35 4.56 -2.56 -1.89
CA THR A 35 5.43 -3.72 -2.12
C THR A 35 5.16 -4.29 -3.49
N GLU A 36 6.22 -4.59 -4.23
CA GLU A 36 6.14 -5.16 -5.57
C GLU A 36 7.20 -6.25 -5.80
N LEU A 37 6.97 -7.11 -6.78
CA LEU A 37 7.92 -8.13 -7.22
C LEU A 37 9.17 -7.49 -7.86
N PRO A 38 10.33 -8.17 -7.86
CA PRO A 38 11.53 -7.68 -8.55
C PRO A 38 11.32 -7.50 -10.05
N PHE A 39 10.43 -8.31 -10.62
CA PHE A 39 9.99 -8.22 -12.01
C PHE A 39 8.47 -8.08 -12.02
N PRO A 40 7.94 -6.85 -11.90
CA PRO A 40 6.51 -6.61 -11.89
C PRO A 40 5.81 -7.23 -13.11
N LEU A 41 4.66 -7.86 -12.88
CA LEU A 41 3.85 -8.48 -13.94
C LEU A 41 2.96 -7.46 -14.68
N ALA A 42 2.92 -6.22 -14.21
CA ALA A 42 2.21 -5.15 -14.89
C ALA A 42 2.79 -4.99 -16.30
N VAL A 43 1.95 -5.22 -17.32
CA VAL A 43 2.29 -4.89 -18.71
C VAL A 43 2.72 -3.44 -18.72
N ARG A 44 3.95 -3.14 -19.17
CA ARG A 44 4.59 -1.82 -19.15
C ARG A 44 3.61 -0.72 -19.58
N ARG A 45 2.94 -0.10 -18.61
CA ARG A 45 2.13 1.09 -18.80
C ARG A 45 2.88 2.22 -18.11
N SER A 46 3.01 3.34 -18.80
CA SER A 46 3.73 4.54 -18.37
C SER A 46 3.19 5.16 -17.07
N VAL A 47 2.09 4.65 -16.52
CA VAL A 47 1.34 5.27 -15.41
C VAL A 47 1.10 4.26 -14.27
N SER A 48 2.10 3.42 -13.94
CA SER A 48 2.00 2.50 -12.79
C SER A 48 3.10 2.73 -11.77
N VAL A 49 2.77 2.60 -10.48
CA VAL A 49 3.73 2.68 -9.37
C VAL A 49 4.81 1.59 -9.48
N ALA A 50 4.46 0.43 -10.05
CA ALA A 50 5.39 -0.66 -10.30
C ALA A 50 6.59 -0.27 -11.20
N ASN A 51 6.45 0.77 -12.03
CA ASN A 51 7.56 1.26 -12.87
C ASN A 51 8.76 1.72 -12.06
N ALA A 52 8.57 2.16 -10.81
CA ALA A 52 9.67 2.56 -9.93
C ALA A 52 10.67 1.40 -9.67
N VAL A 53 10.24 0.14 -9.76
CA VAL A 53 11.16 -1.02 -9.65
C VAL A 53 12.23 -0.99 -10.75
N TYR A 54 11.82 -0.62 -11.97
CA TYR A 54 12.69 -0.49 -13.13
C TYR A 54 13.45 0.84 -13.14
N GLU A 55 12.74 1.95 -13.00
CA GLU A 55 13.27 3.31 -13.20
C GLU A 55 13.93 3.91 -11.94
N LYS A 56 13.83 3.23 -10.79
CA LYS A 56 14.26 3.67 -9.45
C LYS A 56 13.47 4.86 -8.88
N SER A 57 12.94 5.71 -9.74
CA SER A 57 12.00 6.77 -9.39
C SER A 57 11.12 7.08 -10.59
N THR A 58 9.87 7.46 -10.35
CA THR A 58 8.96 7.92 -11.39
C THR A 58 8.04 8.99 -10.84
N HIS A 59 7.42 9.76 -11.73
CA HIS A 59 6.45 10.78 -11.35
C HIS A 59 5.13 10.46 -12.06
N ILE A 60 4.07 10.27 -11.29
CA ILE A 60 2.75 9.92 -11.78
C ILE A 60 1.82 11.04 -11.38
N GLU A 61 1.33 11.81 -12.36
CA GLU A 61 0.55 13.03 -12.10
C GLU A 61 1.32 13.98 -11.16
N ASN A 62 0.82 14.20 -9.93
CA ASN A 62 1.45 15.05 -8.91
C ASN A 62 2.15 14.23 -7.80
N MET A 63 2.40 12.95 -8.04
CA MET A 63 2.87 12.00 -7.05
C MET A 63 4.28 11.51 -7.38
N SER A 64 5.23 11.85 -6.51
CA SER A 64 6.58 11.30 -6.56
C SER A 64 6.59 9.87 -6.03
N VAL A 65 7.10 8.94 -6.84
CA VAL A 65 7.22 7.53 -6.50
C VAL A 65 8.70 7.15 -6.53
N GLN A 66 9.20 6.49 -5.49
CA GLN A 66 10.61 6.16 -5.37
C GLN A 66 10.82 4.73 -4.87
N LEU A 67 11.70 4.00 -5.54
CA LEU A 67 12.20 2.71 -5.07
C LEU A 67 13.18 2.92 -3.91
N VAL A 68 12.97 2.17 -2.83
CA VAL A 68 13.83 2.18 -1.65
C VAL A 68 14.32 0.77 -1.35
N ASP A 69 15.43 0.68 -0.63
CA ASP A 69 16.14 -0.58 -0.33
C ASP A 69 15.86 -1.13 1.07
N SER A 70 15.08 -0.42 1.89
CA SER A 70 14.87 -0.76 3.29
C SER A 70 13.55 -0.23 3.83
N VAL A 71 12.97 -0.98 4.77
CA VAL A 71 11.70 -0.62 5.44
C VAL A 71 11.82 0.74 6.13
N SER A 72 12.94 1.01 6.80
CA SER A 72 13.17 2.30 7.48
C SER A 72 13.12 3.47 6.49
N LYS A 73 13.78 3.37 5.33
CA LYS A 73 13.70 4.41 4.29
C LYS A 73 12.29 4.53 3.73
N ALA A 74 11.58 3.42 3.55
CA ALA A 74 10.21 3.42 3.06
C ALA A 74 9.29 4.23 3.97
N ILE A 75 9.36 3.99 5.29
CA ILE A 75 8.59 4.73 6.29
C ILE A 75 8.96 6.22 6.24
N THR A 76 10.25 6.56 6.27
CA THR A 76 10.69 7.96 6.23
C THR A 76 10.19 8.68 4.98
N LYS A 77 10.40 8.10 3.80
CA LYS A 77 9.97 8.69 2.51
C LYS A 77 8.46 8.81 2.40
N SER A 78 7.72 7.81 2.88
CA SER A 78 6.25 7.86 2.92
C SER A 78 5.72 9.04 3.72
N ARG A 79 6.38 9.38 4.83
CA ARG A 79 6.00 10.51 5.70
C ARG A 79 6.39 11.87 5.12
N GLU A 80 7.36 11.91 4.21
CA GLU A 80 7.72 13.09 3.42
C GLU A 80 6.73 13.34 2.25
N GLY A 81 5.73 12.48 2.07
CA GLY A 81 4.77 12.55 0.98
C GLY A 81 5.24 11.91 -0.33
N ILE A 82 6.34 11.14 -0.29
CA ILE A 82 6.83 10.35 -1.41
C ILE A 82 6.26 8.94 -1.29
N VAL A 83 5.65 8.41 -2.35
CA VAL A 83 5.22 7.02 -2.39
C VAL A 83 6.46 6.12 -2.47
N ALA A 84 6.73 5.39 -1.39
CA ALA A 84 7.88 4.51 -1.33
C ALA A 84 7.53 3.12 -1.88
N VAL A 85 8.38 2.58 -2.76
CA VAL A 85 8.24 1.24 -3.33
C VAL A 85 9.35 0.34 -2.77
N LEU A 86 8.97 -0.82 -2.25
CA LEU A 86 9.88 -1.87 -1.78
C LEU A 86 9.74 -3.09 -2.68
N VAL A 87 10.87 -3.67 -3.08
CA VAL A 87 10.87 -5.00 -3.69
C VAL A 87 10.66 -6.03 -2.59
N ASN A 88 9.48 -6.65 -2.55
CA ASN A 88 9.14 -7.70 -1.59
C ASN A 88 7.94 -8.51 -2.11
N GLU A 89 8.02 -9.84 -2.01
CA GLU A 89 6.94 -10.75 -2.39
C GLU A 89 5.85 -10.83 -1.31
N GLY A 90 6.25 -10.65 -0.04
CA GLY A 90 5.38 -10.72 1.13
C GLY A 90 5.13 -9.36 1.78
N ILE A 91 4.49 -9.40 2.95
CA ILE A 91 4.36 -8.23 3.84
C ILE A 91 5.68 -8.08 4.61
N PRO A 92 6.44 -6.98 4.44
CA PRO A 92 7.63 -6.74 5.24
C PRO A 92 7.27 -6.56 6.72
N LYS A 93 8.27 -6.67 7.61
CA LYS A 93 8.12 -6.31 9.03
C LYS A 93 7.95 -4.79 9.17
N ILE A 94 6.77 -4.30 8.86
CA ILE A 94 6.36 -2.90 8.90
C ILE A 94 5.07 -2.81 9.72
N ASP A 95 5.05 -1.89 10.70
CA ASP A 95 3.87 -1.66 11.51
C ASP A 95 2.91 -0.73 10.75
N ALA A 96 2.17 -1.33 9.82
CA ALA A 96 1.18 -0.65 9.00
C ALA A 96 -0.23 -1.00 9.49
N PRO A 97 -0.99 -0.06 10.08
CA PRO A 97 -2.34 -0.31 10.56
C PRO A 97 -3.35 -0.55 9.42
N ILE A 98 -2.96 -0.25 8.17
CA ILE A 98 -3.78 -0.44 6.98
C ILE A 98 -2.98 -1.25 5.95
N VAL A 99 -3.52 -2.39 5.52
CA VAL A 99 -3.00 -3.23 4.43
C VAL A 99 -4.02 -3.30 3.30
N ILE A 100 -3.58 -3.06 2.07
CA ILE A 100 -4.43 -3.13 0.87
C ILE A 100 -3.78 -4.10 -0.12
N ASP A 101 -4.44 -5.18 -0.47
CA ASP A 101 -3.98 -6.11 -1.51
C ASP A 101 -4.55 -5.73 -2.88
N GLY A 102 -3.69 -5.15 -3.72
CA GLY A 102 -3.99 -4.71 -5.07
C GLY A 102 -3.59 -5.69 -6.18
N ARG A 103 -3.15 -6.92 -5.85
CA ARG A 103 -2.60 -7.87 -6.84
C ARG A 103 -3.65 -8.55 -7.74
N LEU A 104 -4.93 -8.21 -7.63
CA LEU A 104 -6.06 -8.72 -8.47
C LEU A 104 -6.01 -10.22 -8.74
N ALA A 105 -5.63 -11.00 -7.75
CA ALA A 105 -5.59 -12.44 -7.88
C ALA A 105 -7.03 -12.99 -8.00
N LYS A 106 -7.22 -14.05 -8.81
CA LYS A 106 -8.53 -14.71 -8.95
C LYS A 106 -9.04 -15.31 -7.63
N LYS A 107 -8.13 -15.57 -6.69
CA LYS A 107 -8.36 -16.05 -5.34
C LYS A 107 -7.38 -15.36 -4.40
N ASN A 108 -7.71 -15.25 -3.12
CA ASN A 108 -6.76 -14.81 -2.11
C ASN A 108 -5.55 -15.75 -2.10
N ILE A 109 -4.34 -15.17 -2.11
CA ILE A 109 -3.08 -15.90 -2.16
C ILE A 109 -2.55 -16.07 -0.74
N ASP A 110 -2.40 -14.96 -0.02
CA ASP A 110 -1.64 -14.90 1.22
C ASP A 110 -1.89 -13.59 2.01
N THR A 111 -3.05 -12.94 1.84
CA THR A 111 -3.44 -11.77 2.64
C THR A 111 -4.49 -12.19 3.66
N THR A 112 -4.30 -11.86 4.94
CA THR A 112 -5.20 -12.29 6.03
C THR A 112 -5.72 -11.11 6.83
N ILE A 113 -6.86 -11.27 7.52
CA ILE A 113 -7.42 -10.26 8.43
C ILE A 113 -6.47 -9.85 9.57
N SER A 114 -5.50 -10.70 9.89
CA SER A 114 -4.56 -10.49 10.98
C SER A 114 -3.34 -9.66 10.56
N ASP A 115 -3.22 -9.31 9.28
CA ASP A 115 -2.06 -8.59 8.75
C ASP A 115 -2.02 -7.12 9.19
N ALA A 116 -3.18 -6.54 9.54
CA ALA A 116 -3.33 -5.17 10.01
C ALA A 116 -4.68 -4.94 10.71
N ASN A 117 -4.84 -3.77 11.33
CA ASN A 117 -6.14 -3.37 11.92
C ASN A 117 -7.23 -3.24 10.84
N ILE A 118 -6.84 -2.78 9.65
CA ILE A 118 -7.70 -2.66 8.47
C ILE A 118 -7.00 -3.38 7.32
N VAL A 119 -7.65 -4.39 6.76
CA VAL A 119 -7.14 -5.14 5.60
C VAL A 119 -8.15 -5.02 4.48
N VAL A 120 -7.74 -4.70 3.24
CA VAL A 120 -8.66 -4.54 2.10
C VAL A 120 -8.16 -5.34 0.91
N GLY A 121 -8.98 -6.24 0.36
CA GLY A 121 -8.68 -6.98 -0.87
C GLY A 121 -9.36 -6.37 -2.10
N LEU A 122 -8.59 -6.05 -3.14
CA LEU A 122 -9.14 -5.62 -4.43
C LEU A 122 -9.47 -6.87 -5.27
N GLY A 123 -10.77 -7.14 -5.47
CA GLY A 123 -11.25 -8.27 -6.26
C GLY A 123 -11.30 -7.97 -7.77
N PRO A 124 -11.15 -9.00 -8.63
CA PRO A 124 -11.37 -8.82 -10.08
C PRO A 124 -12.84 -8.44 -10.34
N ARG A 125 -13.06 -7.39 -11.16
CA ARG A 125 -14.36 -6.82 -11.59
C ARG A 125 -15.00 -5.75 -10.68
N GLY A 126 -14.25 -5.08 -9.81
CA GLY A 126 -14.79 -3.95 -9.03
C GLY A 126 -15.76 -4.37 -7.92
N LEU A 127 -15.97 -5.68 -7.71
CA LEU A 127 -16.54 -6.19 -6.48
C LEU A 127 -15.43 -6.15 -5.42
N PRO A 128 -15.56 -5.36 -4.35
CA PRO A 128 -14.62 -5.49 -3.25
C PRO A 128 -14.76 -6.92 -2.73
N GLN A 129 -13.66 -7.68 -2.67
CA GLN A 129 -13.57 -8.70 -1.63
C GLN A 129 -13.36 -7.92 -0.34
N ALA A 130 -14.45 -7.29 0.11
CA ALA A 130 -14.54 -6.51 1.31
C ALA A 130 -14.37 -7.47 2.48
N VAL A 131 -13.13 -7.78 2.79
CA VAL A 131 -12.77 -8.14 4.13
C VAL A 131 -12.77 -6.81 4.89
N ILE A 132 -13.92 -6.37 5.40
CA ILE A 132 -13.94 -5.26 6.35
C ILE A 132 -13.50 -5.86 7.69
N ALA A 133 -12.23 -5.71 8.05
CA ALA A 133 -11.83 -5.90 9.44
C ALA A 133 -12.47 -4.76 10.24
N THR A 134 -13.50 -5.09 11.01
CA THR A 134 -14.12 -4.17 11.98
C THR A 134 -13.06 -3.77 13.00
N LEU A 135 -12.93 -2.46 13.25
CA LEU A 135 -12.17 -1.91 14.37
C LEU A 135 -12.67 -2.52 15.69
N SER A 136 -12.08 -3.61 16.17
CA SER A 136 -12.09 -3.90 17.59
C SER A 136 -11.12 -2.91 18.23
N SER A 137 -11.65 -1.76 18.62
CA SER A 137 -10.98 -0.85 19.54
C SER A 137 -10.60 -1.60 20.81
N LYS A 138 -9.37 -2.15 20.88
CA LYS A 138 -8.72 -2.38 22.18
C LYS A 138 -8.27 -1.02 22.71
N ARG A 139 -9.24 -0.20 23.13
CA ARG A 139 -8.96 0.75 24.20
C ARG A 139 -8.52 -0.12 25.37
N LYS A 140 -7.25 -0.01 25.74
CA LYS A 140 -6.82 -0.41 27.08
C LYS A 140 -7.70 0.38 28.04
N GLU A 141 -8.74 -0.26 28.57
CA GLU A 141 -9.31 0.18 29.83
C GLU A 141 -8.21 -0.03 30.86
N GLY A 142 -7.49 1.05 31.14
CA GLY A 142 -6.91 1.23 32.45
C GLY A 142 -8.08 1.36 33.41
N ILE A 143 -8.44 0.25 34.05
CA ILE A 143 -9.13 0.29 35.32
C ILE A 143 -8.03 0.16 36.37
N SER A 144 -8.14 1.11 37.30
CA SER A 144 -7.37 1.39 38.51
C SER A 144 -6.62 0.23 39.17
#